data_AF-A0A945QRR9-F1
#
_entry.id   AF-A0A945QRR9-F1
#
_cell.length_a   1.000
_cell.length_b   1.000
_cell.length_c   1.000
_cell.angle_alpha   90.00
_cell.angle_beta   90.00
_cell.angle_gamma   90.00
#
_symmetry.space_group_name_H-M   'P 1'
#
loop_
_entity.id
_entity.type
_entity.pdbx_description
1 polymer ?
#
loop_
_entity_poly.entity_id
_entity_poly.type
_entity_poly.pdbx_seq_one_letter_code
_entity_poly.pdbx_strand_id
1 'polypeptide(L)'
;MSGVVCLLGRSAALVLVCLLLVGRSVEAQPTVSSTSPVAAFASAPSTSNLTATFSEAVTGGGAASFVVHSTLSGQQAGAYSGNNSATLTFNPTVDFFPGET
;
A
#
# COMPACT_ATOMS: atom_id res chain seq x y z
N MET A 1 53.87 -8.85 28.01
CA MET A 1 53.26 -8.98 26.66
C MET A 1 51.85 -9.54 26.81
N SER A 2 50.93 -8.81 27.45
CA SER A 2 49.56 -9.29 27.68
C SER A 2 48.63 -8.08 27.85
N GLY A 3 48.39 -7.38 26.76
CA GLY A 3 47.56 -6.16 26.75
C GLY A 3 46.78 -5.95 25.45
N VAL A 4 47.10 -6.71 24.39
CA VAL A 4 46.47 -6.56 23.08
C VAL A 4 45.34 -7.57 22.86
N VAL A 5 45.33 -8.71 23.59
CA VAL A 5 44.32 -9.78 23.39
C VAL A 5 42.95 -9.47 24.03
N CYS A 6 42.87 -8.67 25.10
CA CYS A 6 41.58 -8.34 25.74
C CYS A 6 40.79 -7.20 25.05
N LEU A 7 41.42 -6.38 24.20
CA LEU A 7 40.76 -5.25 23.53
C LEU A 7 40.06 -5.67 22.22
N LEU A 8 40.53 -6.75 21.58
CA LEU A 8 39.92 -7.32 20.37
C LEU A 8 38.54 -7.96 20.63
N GLY A 9 38.29 -8.49 21.83
CA GLY A 9 37.01 -9.13 22.17
C GLY A 9 35.85 -8.16 22.45
N ARG A 10 36.15 -6.96 22.95
CA ARG A 10 35.12 -5.93 23.25
C ARG A 10 34.76 -5.09 22.02
N SER A 11 35.72 -4.85 21.13
CA SER A 11 35.48 -4.10 19.88
C SER A 11 34.69 -4.91 18.85
N ALA A 12 34.93 -6.22 18.72
CA ALA A 12 34.15 -7.07 17.82
C ALA A 12 32.68 -7.19 18.26
N ALA A 13 32.43 -7.28 19.57
CA ALA A 13 31.08 -7.31 20.12
C ALA A 13 30.33 -5.98 19.93
N LEU A 14 31.00 -4.83 20.12
CA LEU A 14 30.40 -3.51 19.90
C LEU A 14 30.14 -3.23 18.41
N VAL A 15 31.03 -3.69 17.51
CA VAL A 15 30.86 -3.58 16.05
C VAL A 15 29.73 -4.49 15.54
N LEU A 16 29.62 -5.71 16.07
CA LEU A 16 28.52 -6.63 15.73
C LEU A 16 27.17 -6.13 16.26
N VAL A 17 27.13 -5.55 17.47
CA VAL A 17 25.95 -4.90 18.04
C VAL A 17 25.57 -3.65 17.24
N CYS A 18 26.53 -2.81 16.83
CA CYS A 18 26.25 -1.69 15.92
C CYS A 18 25.70 -2.17 14.59
N LEU A 19 26.31 -3.19 13.96
CA LEU A 19 25.89 -3.70 12.65
C LEU A 19 24.47 -4.32 12.70
N LEU A 20 24.10 -4.95 13.83
CA LEU A 20 22.74 -5.44 14.09
C LEU A 20 21.74 -4.32 14.43
N LEU A 21 22.21 -3.16 14.92
CA LEU A 21 21.37 -2.00 15.27
C LEU A 21 21.12 -1.03 14.09
N VAL A 22 21.95 -1.02 13.04
CA VAL A 22 21.76 -0.14 11.85
C VAL A 22 21.19 -0.85 10.62
N GLY A 23 20.99 -2.17 10.66
CA GLY A 23 20.44 -2.98 9.57
C GLY A 23 18.94 -2.83 9.32
N ARG A 24 18.38 -1.61 9.44
CA ARG A 24 16.99 -1.33 9.05
C ARG A 24 16.95 -1.18 7.53
N SER A 25 16.38 -2.16 6.83
CA SER A 25 15.97 -1.97 5.44
C SER A 25 15.01 -0.79 5.38
N VAL A 26 15.30 0.22 4.56
CA VAL A 26 14.28 1.20 4.20
C VAL A 26 13.32 0.48 3.25
N GLU A 27 12.24 -0.07 3.79
CA GLU A 27 11.18 -0.61 2.94
C GLU A 27 10.55 0.54 2.17
N ALA A 28 10.48 0.41 0.84
CA ALA A 28 9.79 1.38 0.03
C ALA A 28 8.31 1.37 0.42
N GLN A 29 7.70 2.56 0.50
CA GLN A 29 6.26 2.62 0.76
C GLN A 29 5.50 2.24 -0.52
N PRO A 30 4.38 1.52 -0.42
CA PRO A 30 3.55 1.24 -1.57
C PRO A 30 3.01 2.56 -2.14
N THR A 31 3.15 2.73 -3.44
CA THR A 31 2.64 3.89 -4.17
C THR A 31 1.58 3.43 -5.15
N VAL A 32 0.56 4.25 -5.43
CA VAL A 32 -0.43 3.93 -6.47
C VAL A 32 0.26 4.06 -7.83
N SER A 33 0.32 2.95 -8.56
CA SER A 33 0.87 2.90 -9.92
C SER A 33 -0.20 3.16 -10.97
N SER A 34 -1.43 2.68 -10.77
CA SER A 34 -2.56 2.92 -11.69
C SER A 34 -3.92 2.73 -11.03
N THR A 35 -4.96 3.30 -11.63
CA THR A 35 -6.36 3.02 -11.31
C THR A 35 -7.13 2.58 -12.55
N SER A 36 -8.16 1.78 -12.35
CA SER A 36 -9.15 1.46 -13.38
C SER A 36 -10.55 1.71 -12.82
N PRO A 37 -11.41 2.47 -13.51
CA PRO A 37 -11.11 3.29 -14.69
C PRO A 37 -9.96 4.28 -14.44
N VAL A 38 -9.26 4.64 -15.51
CA VAL A 38 -8.22 5.67 -15.43
C VAL A 38 -8.86 7.03 -15.11
N ALA A 39 -8.15 7.89 -14.40
CA ALA A 39 -8.61 9.23 -14.10
C ALA A 39 -9.05 9.97 -15.38
N ALA A 40 -10.14 10.75 -15.28
CA ALA A 40 -10.76 11.49 -16.38
C ALA A 40 -11.26 10.62 -17.56
N PHE A 41 -11.53 9.33 -17.35
CA PHE A 41 -12.16 8.49 -18.37
C PHE A 41 -13.65 8.78 -18.49
N ALA A 42 -14.03 9.59 -19.48
CA ALA A 42 -15.38 10.15 -19.66
C ALA A 42 -16.49 9.11 -19.95
N SER A 43 -16.14 7.88 -20.29
CA SER A 43 -17.11 6.82 -20.64
C SER A 43 -16.84 5.54 -19.83
N ALA A 44 -16.53 5.72 -18.54
CA ALA A 44 -16.43 4.60 -17.61
C ALA A 44 -17.78 3.87 -17.51
N PRO A 45 -17.80 2.51 -17.52
CA PRO A 45 -19.04 1.78 -17.33
C PRO A 45 -19.56 1.96 -15.90
N SER A 46 -20.84 2.30 -15.76
CA SER A 46 -21.52 2.54 -14.48
C SER A 46 -21.56 1.32 -13.54
N THR A 47 -21.43 0.11 -14.08
CA THR A 47 -21.59 -1.17 -13.36
C THR A 47 -20.25 -1.85 -13.07
N SER A 48 -19.13 -1.20 -13.41
CA SER A 48 -17.80 -1.80 -13.30
C SER A 48 -17.20 -1.66 -11.90
N ASN A 49 -16.37 -2.64 -11.55
CA ASN A 49 -15.50 -2.54 -10.38
C ASN A 49 -14.47 -1.43 -10.56
N LEU A 50 -14.06 -0.83 -9.45
CA LEU A 50 -12.93 0.07 -9.38
C LEU A 50 -11.71 -0.69 -8.86
N THR A 51 -10.54 -0.48 -9.46
CA THR A 51 -9.29 -1.10 -9.02
C THR A 51 -8.20 -0.06 -8.83
N ALA A 52 -7.40 -0.23 -7.78
CA ALA A 52 -6.14 0.49 -7.58
C ALA A 52 -4.99 -0.51 -7.56
N THR A 53 -3.98 -0.27 -8.41
CA THR A 53 -2.76 -1.07 -8.46
C THR A 53 -1.63 -0.29 -7.82
N PHE A 54 -0.88 -0.95 -6.95
CA PHE A 54 0.22 -0.40 -6.17
C PHE A 54 1.56 -0.94 -6.65
N SER A 55 2.65 -0.26 -6.32
CA SER A 55 4.01 -0.69 -6.62
C SER A 55 4.41 -2.00 -5.91
N GLU A 56 3.78 -2.29 -4.77
CA GLU A 56 4.03 -3.46 -3.93
C GLU A 56 2.73 -3.93 -3.28
N ALA A 57 2.74 -5.11 -2.66
CA ALA A 57 1.56 -5.65 -1.99
C ALA A 57 1.15 -4.79 -0.78
N VAL A 58 -0.14 -4.46 -0.69
CA VAL A 58 -0.69 -3.65 0.41
C VAL A 58 -1.40 -4.57 1.41
N THR A 59 -1.06 -4.41 2.69
CA THR A 59 -1.78 -5.05 3.80
C THR A 59 -2.77 -4.06 4.41
N GLY A 60 -3.96 -4.54 4.80
CA GLY A 60 -5.00 -3.70 5.41
C GLY A 60 -5.87 -2.92 4.42
N GLY A 61 -5.84 -3.28 3.12
CA GLY A 61 -6.73 -2.68 2.13
C GLY A 61 -8.21 -2.96 2.44
N GLY A 62 -9.02 -1.90 2.53
CA GLY A 62 -10.45 -1.99 2.85
C GLY A 62 -11.09 -0.62 3.07
N ALA A 63 -12.30 -0.59 3.65
CA ALA A 63 -13.11 0.64 3.80
C ALA A 63 -12.44 1.79 4.56
N ALA A 64 -11.45 1.53 5.40
CA ALA A 64 -10.72 2.56 6.13
C ALA A 64 -9.58 3.19 5.31
N SER A 65 -9.18 2.58 4.19
CA SER A 65 -7.97 2.95 3.45
C SER A 65 -8.19 3.14 1.95
N PHE A 66 -9.22 2.50 1.39
CA PHE A 66 -9.66 2.69 0.01
C PHE A 66 -11.11 3.17 0.04
N VAL A 67 -11.32 4.46 -0.20
CA VAL A 67 -12.64 5.09 -0.13
C VAL A 67 -13.00 5.63 -1.50
N VAL A 68 -14.25 5.40 -1.92
CA VAL A 68 -14.78 5.84 -3.21
C VAL A 68 -15.88 6.85 -2.95
N HIS A 69 -15.70 8.06 -3.45
CA HIS A 69 -16.69 9.13 -3.38
C HIS A 69 -17.16 9.46 -4.80
N SER A 70 -18.43 9.85 -4.92
CA SER A 70 -18.94 10.51 -6.12
C SER A 70 -19.63 11.82 -5.74
N THR A 71 -19.66 12.74 -6.70
CA THR A 71 -20.26 14.06 -6.54
C THR A 71 -21.78 14.07 -6.39
N LEU A 72 -22.51 13.12 -6.98
CA LEU A 72 -23.99 13.08 -6.85
C LEU A 72 -24.46 12.13 -5.75
N SER A 73 -23.79 10.99 -5.59
CA SER A 73 -24.22 9.91 -4.68
C SER A 73 -23.45 9.87 -3.36
N GLY A 74 -22.42 10.71 -3.20
CA GLY A 74 -21.60 10.78 -2.00
C GLY A 74 -20.67 9.58 -1.85
N GLN A 75 -20.31 9.23 -0.61
CA GLN A 75 -19.47 8.07 -0.33
C GLN A 75 -20.19 6.78 -0.71
N GLN A 76 -19.54 5.97 -1.55
CA GLN A 76 -20.08 4.70 -2.03
C GLN A 76 -19.84 3.56 -1.03
N ALA A 77 -20.86 2.73 -0.87
CA ALA A 77 -20.75 1.45 -0.18
C ALA A 77 -20.39 0.34 -1.19
N GLY A 78 -19.64 -0.66 -0.75
CA GLY A 78 -19.22 -1.75 -1.62
C GLY A 78 -18.39 -2.82 -0.91
N ALA A 79 -18.09 -3.87 -1.66
CA ALA A 79 -17.24 -4.98 -1.23
C ALA A 79 -15.78 -4.73 -1.66
N TYR A 80 -14.85 -5.03 -0.74
CA TYR A 80 -13.42 -4.90 -0.96
C TYR A 80 -12.77 -6.27 -1.13
N SER A 81 -11.83 -6.38 -2.06
CA SER A 81 -11.01 -7.59 -2.25
C SER A 81 -9.59 -7.24 -2.67
N GLY A 82 -8.69 -8.23 -2.62
CA GLY A 82 -7.27 -8.03 -2.96
C GLY A 82 -6.36 -7.63 -1.80
N ASN A 83 -6.81 -7.79 -0.55
CA ASN A 83 -5.94 -7.59 0.61
C ASN A 83 -4.70 -8.50 0.54
N ASN A 84 -3.51 -7.99 0.91
CA ASN A 84 -2.22 -8.66 0.75
C ASN A 84 -1.81 -8.88 -0.73
N SER A 85 -2.34 -8.05 -1.63
CA SER A 85 -1.99 -8.04 -3.05
C SER A 85 -1.59 -6.63 -3.49
N ALA A 86 -0.95 -6.53 -4.66
CA ALA A 86 -0.65 -5.25 -5.29
C ALA A 86 -1.88 -4.61 -5.93
N THR A 87 -3.01 -5.32 -6.03
CA THR A 87 -4.26 -4.79 -6.60
C THR A 87 -5.38 -4.88 -5.58
N LEU A 88 -5.96 -3.73 -5.24
CA LEU A 88 -7.19 -3.64 -4.46
C LEU A 88 -8.37 -3.40 -5.40
N THR A 89 -9.46 -4.12 -5.17
CA THR A 89 -10.69 -4.02 -5.95
C THR A 89 -11.83 -3.61 -5.05
N PHE A 90 -12.59 -2.61 -5.49
CA PHE A 90 -13.85 -2.17 -4.91
C PHE A 90 -14.99 -2.50 -5.88
N ASN A 91 -15.97 -3.26 -5.40
CA ASN A 91 -17.21 -3.55 -6.10
C ASN A 91 -18.34 -2.75 -5.44
N PRO A 92 -18.93 -1.74 -6.11
CA PRO A 92 -19.98 -0.93 -5.51
C PRO A 92 -21.26 -1.76 -5.30
N THR A 93 -22.00 -1.48 -4.22
CA THR A 93 -23.30 -2.13 -3.95
C THR A 93 -24.40 -1.60 -4.87
N VAL A 94 -24.27 -0.36 -5.33
CA VAL A 94 -25.20 0.31 -6.25
C VAL A 94 -24.40 0.87 -7.42
N ASP A 95 -24.90 0.69 -8.63
CA ASP A 95 -24.26 1.20 -9.84
C ASP A 95 -24.18 2.73 -9.86
N PHE A 96 -23.15 3.28 -10.51
CA PHE A 96 -22.98 4.72 -10.66
C PHE A 96 -24.01 5.30 -11.64
N PHE A 97 -24.55 6.49 -11.34
CA PHE A 97 -25.34 7.22 -12.32
C PHE A 97 -24.48 7.67 -13.53
N PRO A 98 -25.08 7.82 -14.72
CA PRO A 98 -24.37 8.40 -15.86
C PRO A 98 -23.85 9.81 -15.55
N GLY A 99 -22.54 10.03 -15.77
CA GLY A 99 -21.91 11.35 -15.60
C GLY A 99 -21.38 11.65 -14.19
N GLU A 100 -21.38 10.68 -13.28
CA GLU A 100 -20.73 10.78 -11.98
C GLU A 100 -19.21 11.01 -12.12
N THR A 101 -18.66 11.82 -11.21
CA THR A 101 -17.22 12.11 -11.08
C THR A 101 -16.76 12.01 -9.64
#